data_AF-A0A0M0I4A9-F1
#
_entry.id   AF-A0A0M0I4A9-F1
#
_cell.length_a   1.000
_cell.length_b   1.000
_cell.length_c   1.000
_cell.angle_alpha   90.00
_cell.angle_beta   90.00
_cell.angle_gamma   90.00
#
_symmetry.space_group_name_H-M   'P 1'
#
loop_
_entity.id
_entity.type
_entity.pdbx_description
1 polymer ?
#
loop_
_entity_poly.entity_id
_entity_poly.type
_entity_poly.pdbx_seq_one_letter_code
_entity_poly.pdbx_strand_id
1 'polypeptide(L)'
;MKRTPIFCAIAGAVLLAGCSSEPDEYEVKDYQSVANPASVYCVQQGGELETVNENEMRVTYCVFSDEDRTEQWEYYRNNHDEEGNPKQ
;
A
#
# COMPACT_ATOMS: atom_id res chain seq x y z
N MET A 1 48.03 -44.34 28.12
CA MET A 1 48.10 -43.52 26.89
C MET A 1 46.92 -43.86 25.99
N LYS A 2 46.33 -42.82 25.37
CA LYS A 2 45.26 -42.85 24.34
C LYS A 2 43.84 -43.14 24.84
N ARG A 3 43.18 -42.10 25.38
CA ARG A 3 41.73 -41.96 25.44
C ARG A 3 41.35 -40.59 24.86
N THR A 4 41.49 -40.45 23.54
CA THR A 4 41.06 -39.23 22.86
C THR A 4 40.46 -39.60 21.50
N PRO A 5 39.15 -39.95 21.48
CA PRO A 5 38.38 -39.60 20.29
C PRO A 5 36.96 -39.09 20.63
N ILE A 6 36.68 -38.66 21.87
CA ILE A 6 35.34 -38.20 22.27
C ILE A 6 35.27 -36.67 22.29
N PHE A 7 36.37 -35.98 22.62
CA PHE A 7 36.39 -34.51 22.71
C PHE A 7 36.22 -33.81 21.35
N CYS A 8 36.62 -34.44 20.25
CA CYS A 8 36.46 -33.86 18.90
C CYS A 8 35.01 -33.95 18.39
N ALA A 9 34.19 -34.88 18.88
CA ALA A 9 32.82 -35.06 18.42
C ALA A 9 31.86 -34.00 18.99
N ILE A 10 32.11 -33.54 20.22
CA ILE A 10 31.25 -32.55 20.90
C ILE A 10 31.44 -31.14 20.31
N ALA A 11 32.66 -30.81 19.86
CA ALA A 11 32.95 -29.51 19.24
C ALA A 11 32.25 -29.31 17.88
N GLY A 12 31.93 -30.39 17.16
CA GLY A 12 31.25 -30.31 15.86
C GLY A 12 29.76 -30.00 15.95
N ALA A 13 29.08 -30.45 17.02
CA ALA A 13 27.63 -30.27 17.16
C ALA A 13 27.21 -28.83 17.53
N VAL A 14 28.11 -28.06 18.17
CA VAL A 14 27.83 -26.65 18.58
C VAL A 14 27.81 -25.70 17.38
N LEU A 15 28.52 -26.03 16.29
CA LEU A 15 28.59 -25.19 15.08
C LEU A 15 27.32 -25.22 14.21
N LEU A 16 26.34 -26.08 14.53
CA LEU A 16 25.10 -26.23 13.76
C LEU A 16 23.89 -25.48 14.36
N ALA A 17 24.05 -24.78 15.48
CA ALA A 17 22.98 -24.00 16.13
C ALA A 17 22.83 -22.57 15.55
N GLY A 18 23.07 -22.39 14.25
CA GLY A 18 23.20 -21.08 13.58
C GLY A 18 22.06 -20.66 12.66
N CYS A 19 20.83 -21.19 12.82
CA CYS A 19 19.64 -20.66 12.16
C CYS A 19 18.52 -20.51 13.19
N SER A 20 18.51 -19.38 13.90
CA SER A 20 17.30 -18.88 14.55
C SER A 20 16.75 -17.79 13.66
N SER A 21 15.53 -17.99 13.15
CA SER A 21 14.81 -17.05 12.31
C SER A 21 14.77 -15.66 12.95
N GLU A 22 15.40 -14.68 12.32
CA GLU A 22 15.14 -13.27 12.61
C GLU A 22 13.71 -12.97 12.17
N PRO A 23 12.84 -12.44 13.03
CA PRO A 23 11.54 -11.97 12.60
C PRO A 23 11.75 -10.84 11.60
N ASP A 24 11.20 -11.00 10.40
CA ASP A 24 11.19 -9.95 9.37
C ASP A 24 10.68 -8.63 10.00
N GLU A 25 11.45 -7.55 9.83
CA GLU A 25 11.14 -6.19 10.32
C GLU A 25 9.79 -5.67 9.79
N TYR A 26 9.26 -6.31 8.76
CA TYR A 26 7.97 -6.04 8.12
C TYR A 26 6.83 -6.86 8.74
N GLU A 27 6.79 -7.00 10.07
CA GLU A 27 5.57 -7.50 10.71
C GLU A 27 4.49 -6.42 10.59
N VAL A 28 3.64 -6.52 9.56
CA VAL A 28 2.47 -5.63 9.36
C VAL A 28 1.51 -5.88 10.50
N LYS A 29 1.68 -5.10 11.57
CA LYS A 29 0.96 -5.25 12.83
C LYS A 29 -0.52 -4.86 12.73
N ASP A 30 -0.85 -4.04 11.74
CA ASP A 30 -2.20 -3.53 11.50
C ASP A 30 -2.37 -3.12 10.03
N TYR A 31 -3.50 -3.46 9.43
CA TYR A 31 -3.86 -3.07 8.06
C TYR A 31 -4.86 -1.92 8.12
N GLN A 32 -4.37 -0.68 8.15
CA GLN A 32 -5.23 0.48 8.02
C GLN A 32 -5.57 0.70 6.54
N SER A 33 -6.78 0.32 6.11
CA SER A 33 -7.24 0.67 4.76
C SER A 33 -7.61 2.15 4.71
N VAL A 34 -6.82 2.97 4.02
CA VAL A 34 -7.18 4.37 3.74
C VAL A 34 -8.00 4.41 2.44
N ALA A 35 -9.23 4.92 2.52
CA ALA A 35 -10.07 5.11 1.34
C ALA A 35 -9.45 6.16 0.39
N ASN A 36 -9.70 6.02 -0.92
CA ASN A 36 -9.23 7.01 -1.89
C ASN A 36 -9.92 8.36 -1.64
N PRO A 37 -9.19 9.46 -1.36
CA PRO A 37 -9.78 10.75 -1.02
C PRO A 37 -10.63 11.34 -2.14
N ALA A 38 -10.26 11.15 -3.42
CA ALA A 38 -11.07 11.60 -4.55
C ALA A 38 -12.40 10.85 -4.63
N SER A 39 -12.37 9.54 -4.41
CA SER A 39 -13.57 8.70 -4.39
C SER A 39 -14.50 9.07 -3.23
N VAL A 40 -13.93 9.27 -2.04
CA VAL A 40 -14.67 9.71 -0.86
C VAL A 40 -15.29 11.08 -1.08
N TYR A 41 -14.54 12.02 -1.64
CA TYR A 41 -15.01 13.37 -1.91
C TYR A 41 -16.18 13.37 -2.90
N CYS A 42 -16.06 12.64 -4.02
CA CYS A 42 -17.14 12.49 -4.98
C CYS A 42 -18.47 12.08 -4.33
N VAL A 43 -18.44 10.99 -3.55
CA VAL A 43 -19.63 10.47 -2.87
C VAL A 43 -20.15 11.46 -1.83
N GLN A 44 -19.28 12.18 -1.11
CA GLN A 44 -19.70 13.22 -0.17
C GLN A 44 -20.38 14.41 -0.85
N GLN A 45 -20.01 14.74 -2.09
CA GLN A 45 -20.68 15.78 -2.88
C GLN A 45 -22.00 15.28 -3.51
N GLY A 46 -22.34 14.01 -3.33
CA GLY A 46 -23.56 13.40 -3.86
C GLY A 46 -23.40 12.79 -5.27
N GLY A 47 -22.16 12.64 -5.76
CA GLY A 47 -21.88 11.97 -7.01
C GLY A 47 -21.74 10.45 -6.85
N GLU A 48 -21.93 9.72 -7.94
CA GLU A 48 -21.66 8.29 -8.05
C GLU A 48 -20.30 8.04 -8.70
N LEU A 49 -19.67 6.92 -8.36
CA LEU A 49 -18.39 6.52 -8.94
C LEU A 49 -18.62 5.59 -10.14
N GLU A 50 -18.19 6.02 -11.31
CA GLU A 50 -18.22 5.21 -12.52
C GLU A 50 -16.80 4.84 -12.95
N THR A 51 -16.47 3.55 -12.90
CA THR A 51 -15.18 3.04 -13.37
C THR A 51 -15.31 2.44 -14.76
N VAL A 52 -14.52 2.95 -15.69
CA VAL A 52 -14.49 2.53 -17.09
C VAL A 52 -13.08 2.14 -17.52
N ASN A 53 -12.96 1.33 -18.57
CA ASN A 53 -11.69 1.09 -19.22
C ASN A 53 -11.64 1.91 -20.52
N GLU A 54 -10.71 2.87 -20.59
CA GLU A 54 -10.51 3.77 -21.72
C GLU A 54 -9.02 3.76 -22.08
N ASN A 55 -8.68 3.61 -23.36
CA ASN A 55 -7.28 3.55 -23.82
C ASN A 55 -6.42 2.53 -23.05
N GLU A 56 -6.98 1.35 -22.76
CA GLU A 56 -6.32 0.29 -21.98
C GLU A 56 -6.02 0.66 -20.50
N MET A 57 -6.59 1.76 -20.01
CA MET A 57 -6.45 2.24 -18.63
C MET A 57 -7.79 2.23 -17.91
N ARG A 58 -7.75 1.91 -16.60
CA ARG A 58 -8.92 2.03 -15.73
C ARG A 58 -9.04 3.46 -15.22
N VAL A 59 -10.09 4.16 -15.62
CA VAL A 59 -10.39 5.53 -15.23
C VAL A 59 -11.64 5.52 -14.35
N THR A 60 -11.68 6.35 -13.31
CA THR A 60 -12.86 6.51 -12.45
C THR A 60 -13.35 7.94 -12.52
N TYR A 61 -14.64 8.09 -12.83
CA TYR A 61 -15.33 9.35 -12.95
C TYR A 61 -16.25 9.56 -11.74
N CYS A 62 -16.41 10.83 -11.36
CA CYS A 62 -17.48 11.28 -10.48
C CYS A 62 -18.64 11.77 -11.35
N VAL A 63 -19.82 11.19 -11.14
CA VAL A 63 -21.02 11.41 -11.97
C VAL A 63 -22.13 11.98 -11.10
N PHE A 64 -22.62 13.18 -11.43
CA PHE A 64 -23.79 13.79 -10.78
C PHE A 64 -25.06 13.61 -11.61
N SER A 65 -24.90 13.51 -12.94
CA SER A 65 -25.96 13.17 -13.91
C SER A 65 -25.31 12.71 -15.23
N ASP A 66 -26.09 12.23 -16.19
CA ASP A 66 -25.58 11.78 -17.50
C ASP A 66 -24.77 12.87 -18.24
N GLU A 67 -25.07 14.16 -18.01
CA GLU A 67 -24.39 15.31 -18.62
C GLU A 67 -23.32 15.93 -17.70
N ASP A 68 -23.24 15.52 -16.43
CA ASP A 68 -22.30 16.03 -15.43
C ASP A 68 -21.41 14.91 -14.91
N ARG A 69 -20.29 14.73 -15.62
CA ARG A 69 -19.29 13.68 -15.41
C ARG A 69 -17.90 14.28 -15.51
N THR A 70 -17.11 14.14 -14.45
CA THR A 70 -15.72 14.63 -14.38
C THR A 70 -14.81 13.52 -13.83
N GLU A 71 -13.56 13.41 -14.29
CA GLU A 71 -12.62 12.45 -13.72
C GLU A 71 -12.41 12.74 -12.22
N GLN A 72 -12.40 11.70 -11.36
CA GLN A 72 -12.50 11.91 -9.91
C GLN A 72 -11.35 12.74 -9.32
N TRP A 73 -10.13 12.59 -9.85
CA TRP A 73 -8.97 13.35 -9.36
C TRP A 73 -8.93 14.78 -9.89
N GLU A 74 -9.39 14.99 -11.12
CA GLU A 74 -9.63 16.34 -11.65
C GLU A 74 -10.66 17.07 -10.80
N TYR A 75 -11.81 16.45 -10.52
CA TYR A 75 -12.84 17.02 -9.65
C TYR A 75 -12.27 17.32 -8.26
N TYR A 76 -11.57 16.36 -7.65
CA TYR A 76 -10.94 16.54 -6.35
C TYR A 76 -9.96 17.72 -6.35
N ARG A 77 -9.00 17.79 -7.28
CA ARG A 77 -8.01 18.87 -7.34
C ARG A 77 -8.64 20.23 -7.58
N ASN A 78 -9.60 20.34 -8.50
CA ASN A 78 -10.27 21.60 -8.79
C ASN A 78 -11.00 22.18 -7.56
N ASN A 79 -11.41 21.32 -6.62
CA ASN A 79 -12.08 21.72 -5.38
C ASN A 79 -11.14 21.78 -4.16
N HIS A 80 -9.86 21.47 -4.34
CA HIS A 80 -8.83 21.47 -3.28
C HIS A 80 -7.59 22.29 -3.68
N ASP A 81 -7.69 23.12 -4.73
CA ASP A 81 -6.67 24.11 -5.08
C ASP A 81 -6.64 25.22 -3.99
N GLU A 82 -5.82 25.00 -2.95
CA GLU A 82 -4.75 25.90 -2.45
C GLU A 82 -4.39 25.58 -0.98
N GLU A 83 -3.47 24.62 -0.78
CA GLU A 83 -2.37 24.81 0.18
C GLU A 83 -1.05 24.87 -0.61
N GLY A 84 -0.76 26.03 -1.23
CA GLY A 84 0.64 26.49 -1.33
C GLY A 84 1.25 26.87 -2.68
N ASN A 85 0.52 27.23 -3.75
CA ASN A 85 1.19 27.92 -4.86
C ASN A 85 0.23 28.75 -5.72
N PRO A 86 0.34 30.09 -5.74
CA PRO A 86 -0.47 30.92 -6.61
C PRO A 86 -0.24 30.53 -8.07
N LYS A 87 -1.34 30.32 -8.80
CA LYS A 87 -1.33 30.10 -10.25
C LYS A 87 -0.60 31.28 -10.91
N GLN A 88 0.54 30.99 -11.55
CA GLN A 88 1.34 31.93 -12.32
C GLN A 88 0.69 32.20 -13.68
#